data_AF-A0A517V891-F1
#
_entry.id   AF-A0A517V891-F1
#
_cell.length_a   1.000
_cell.length_b   1.000
_cell.length_c   1.000
_cell.angle_alpha   90.00
_cell.angle_beta   90.00
_cell.angle_gamma   90.00
#
_symmetry.space_group_name_H-M   'P 1'
#
loop_
_entity.id
_entity.type
_entity.pdbx_description
1 polymer ?
#
loop_
_entity_poly.entity_id
_entity_poly.type
_entity_poly.pdbx_seq_one_letter_code
_entity_poly.pdbx_strand_id
1 'polypeptide(L)'
;MLIEALQNKSLYDHPVESFQMLETHISWVLLTGPYAYKLKKPVDLGFVDFSTLELREKYCHEEIRLNRRLAPDLYREVIPITGSEDKPEFNGNGEIIDFAVQMMQFPQDRLLSDAIKENRLTADHINQLAEEVAEFHAKIAIAGADLEWGTPEKVFAPVEENFRHVNELFSTEDTVQKLLDLIRAENEHCFQKYYPLFQERKVRGYIRECHGDMHLGNMILSERGVTLFDCLEFNAGLRWVDVLSEVAFVVMDLEDRGRADFAMQFLNRYLELTGDYAGIPLLRFYLSYRAMVRAKVAAIRLSQPELSDLVAKEVREEFQSYLELAKDYVMNPKPRLLLTHGVSGSGKSYGSELLLEGMSAIRIRSDIERKRLQNERQIPDSDLYSAETTRLVYERLVALAQLILESGWNVIVDATSLKFWQRILFYDLSEKLEIPFQLVVFSASRAQLESRIRQREKNGNDPSDATTEVLQLQLDELDPLGENELKQSVAIPVDQEWTTEFLVQLLQDAGDHSQP
;
A
#
# COMPACT_ATOMS: atom_id res chain seq x y z
N MET A 1 -27.51 30.07 -7.38
CA MET A 1 -26.13 29.87 -6.88
C MET A 1 -25.18 29.82 -8.06
N LEU A 2 -23.93 30.28 -7.93
CA LEU A 2 -22.93 30.28 -9.02
C LEU A 2 -22.89 28.95 -9.80
N ILE A 3 -22.87 27.81 -9.09
CA ILE A 3 -22.79 26.48 -9.71
C ILE A 3 -23.99 26.13 -10.60
N GLU A 4 -25.17 26.68 -10.33
CA GLU A 4 -26.37 26.50 -11.16
C GLU A 4 -26.26 27.32 -12.45
N ALA A 5 -25.74 28.55 -12.36
CA ALA A 5 -25.53 29.42 -13.52
C ALA A 5 -24.45 28.87 -14.47
N LEU A 6 -23.47 28.12 -13.94
CA LEU A 6 -22.46 27.42 -14.73
C LEU A 6 -23.03 26.26 -15.56
N GLN A 7 -24.26 25.80 -15.31
CA GLN A 7 -24.94 24.79 -16.14
C GLN A 7 -25.55 25.39 -17.41
N ASN A 8 -24.77 26.21 -18.12
CA ASN A 8 -25.13 26.84 -19.38
C ASN A 8 -24.09 26.52 -20.46
N LYS A 9 -24.53 25.83 -21.53
CA LYS A 9 -23.66 25.38 -22.62
C LYS A 9 -22.89 26.51 -23.31
N SER A 10 -23.42 27.74 -23.32
CA SER A 10 -22.76 28.87 -23.99
C SER A 10 -21.48 29.36 -23.28
N LEU A 11 -21.22 28.91 -22.05
CA LEU A 11 -20.04 29.31 -21.28
C LEU A 11 -18.79 28.52 -21.64
N TYR A 12 -18.94 27.40 -22.35
CA TYR A 12 -17.86 26.44 -22.61
C TYR A 12 -17.37 26.57 -24.05
N ASP A 13 -16.05 26.50 -24.24
CA ASP A 13 -15.39 26.54 -25.55
C ASP A 13 -15.35 25.16 -26.24
N HIS A 14 -16.01 24.18 -25.65
CA HIS A 14 -16.15 22.82 -26.15
C HIS A 14 -17.62 22.37 -26.15
N PRO A 15 -17.96 21.32 -26.93
CA PRO A 15 -19.30 20.74 -26.87
C PRO A 15 -19.64 20.25 -25.46
N VAL A 16 -20.86 20.58 -25.00
CA VAL A 16 -21.43 20.06 -23.76
C VAL A 16 -22.67 19.23 -24.08
N GLU A 17 -22.60 17.93 -23.82
CA GLU A 17 -23.71 17.01 -24.09
C GLU A 17 -24.78 17.13 -22.99
N SER A 18 -24.36 16.97 -21.74
CA SER A 18 -25.17 17.07 -20.52
C SER A 18 -24.36 17.70 -19.40
N PHE A 19 -25.05 18.13 -18.35
CA PHE A 19 -24.45 18.52 -17.08
C PHE A 19 -24.75 17.46 -16.03
N GLN A 20 -23.72 17.04 -15.30
CA GLN A 20 -23.88 16.27 -14.07
C GLN A 20 -23.04 16.94 -12.99
N MET A 21 -23.66 17.26 -11.86
CA MET A 21 -22.98 17.85 -10.71
C MET A 21 -22.71 16.75 -9.68
N LEU A 22 -21.44 16.59 -9.32
CA LEU A 22 -21.03 15.82 -8.15
C LEU A 22 -20.71 16.81 -7.03
N GLU A 23 -21.07 16.46 -5.81
CA GLU A 23 -20.90 17.33 -4.66
C GLU A 23 -20.18 16.59 -3.53
N THR A 24 -19.14 17.23 -2.99
CA THR A 24 -18.41 16.77 -1.80
C THR A 24 -18.62 17.77 -0.66
N HIS A 25 -18.04 17.54 0.51
CA HIS A 25 -18.14 18.48 1.64
C HIS A 25 -17.47 19.83 1.35
N ILE A 26 -16.51 19.87 0.43
CA ILE A 26 -15.63 21.03 0.21
C ILE A 26 -15.59 21.48 -1.26
N SER A 27 -16.26 20.77 -2.18
CA SER A 27 -16.22 21.09 -3.60
C SER A 27 -17.50 20.73 -4.33
N TRP A 28 -17.72 21.39 -5.46
CA TRP A 28 -18.62 20.98 -6.52
C TRP A 28 -17.80 20.56 -7.73
N VAL A 29 -18.15 19.47 -8.40
CA VAL A 29 -17.52 19.02 -9.64
C VAL A 29 -18.59 18.97 -10.73
N LEU A 30 -18.45 19.84 -11.73
CA LEU A 30 -19.37 19.91 -12.84
C LEU A 30 -18.81 19.16 -14.05
N LEU A 31 -19.46 18.05 -14.39
CA LEU A 31 -19.16 17.21 -15.54
C LEU A 31 -19.87 17.75 -16.78
N THR A 32 -19.15 17.85 -17.89
CA THR A 32 -19.62 18.50 -19.12
C THR A 32 -19.44 17.66 -20.39
N GLY A 33 -18.93 16.44 -20.25
CA GLY A 33 -18.62 15.51 -21.34
C GLY A 33 -17.12 15.27 -21.44
N PRO A 34 -16.36 16.12 -22.18
CA PRO A 34 -14.91 15.97 -22.29
C PRO A 34 -14.13 16.47 -21.07
N TYR A 35 -14.69 17.42 -20.31
CA TYR A 35 -14.02 18.05 -19.17
C TYR A 35 -14.89 18.07 -17.91
N ALA A 36 -14.21 18.14 -16.77
CA ALA A 36 -14.80 18.40 -15.46
C ALA A 36 -14.25 19.70 -14.89
N TYR A 37 -15.10 20.44 -14.19
CA TYR A 37 -14.75 21.72 -13.55
C TYR A 37 -15.00 21.59 -12.05
N LYS A 38 -13.92 21.57 -11.25
CA LYS A 38 -14.00 21.46 -9.79
C LYS A 38 -13.88 22.85 -9.16
N LEU A 39 -14.93 23.27 -8.46
CA LEU A 39 -15.00 24.52 -7.71
C LEU A 39 -14.92 24.22 -6.22
N LYS A 40 -14.20 25.06 -5.49
CA LYS A 40 -14.09 24.95 -4.03
C LYS A 40 -15.25 25.69 -3.37
N LYS A 41 -15.91 25.05 -2.40
CA LYS A 41 -17.00 25.68 -1.65
C LYS A 41 -16.45 26.75 -0.71
N PRO A 42 -17.14 27.89 -0.51
CA PRO A 42 -16.69 28.94 0.41
C PRO A 42 -16.96 28.57 1.87
N VAL A 43 -16.23 27.58 2.40
CA VAL A 43 -16.42 27.01 3.74
C VAL A 43 -15.14 27.06 4.57
N ASP A 44 -15.31 27.14 5.89
CA ASP A 44 -14.27 26.86 6.88
C ASP A 44 -14.80 25.75 7.80
N LEU A 45 -14.18 24.57 7.74
CA LEU A 45 -14.53 23.40 8.55
C LEU A 45 -13.50 23.11 9.65
N GLY A 46 -12.60 24.06 9.92
CA GLY A 46 -11.51 23.93 10.90
C GLY A 46 -10.30 23.13 10.40
N PHE A 47 -10.52 22.09 9.57
CA PHE A 47 -9.44 21.33 8.92
C PHE A 47 -9.14 21.79 7.48
N VAL A 48 -10.01 22.63 6.91
CA VAL A 48 -9.94 23.20 5.56
C VAL A 48 -10.60 24.57 5.59
N ASP A 49 -9.97 25.56 4.96
CA ASP A 49 -10.48 26.92 4.83
C ASP A 49 -10.38 27.38 3.37
N PHE A 50 -11.54 27.52 2.76
CA PHE A 50 -11.80 28.03 1.41
C PHE A 50 -12.71 29.27 1.44
N SER A 51 -12.84 29.91 2.61
CA SER A 51 -13.81 30.98 2.86
C SER A 51 -13.59 32.21 1.99
N THR A 52 -12.34 32.54 1.66
CA THR A 52 -11.97 33.70 0.84
C THR A 52 -11.62 33.33 -0.60
N LEU A 53 -11.76 34.29 -1.51
CA LEU A 53 -11.43 34.11 -2.92
C LEU A 53 -9.93 33.79 -3.10
N GLU A 54 -9.07 34.46 -2.34
CA GLU A 54 -7.61 34.26 -2.37
C GLU A 54 -7.22 32.85 -1.92
N LEU A 55 -7.93 32.29 -0.92
CA LEU A 55 -7.71 30.91 -0.49
C LEU A 55 -8.17 29.91 -1.55
N ARG A 56 -9.31 30.15 -2.20
CA ARG A 56 -9.78 29.30 -3.30
C ARG A 56 -8.82 29.32 -4.48
N GLU A 57 -8.33 30.50 -4.88
CA GLU A 57 -7.29 30.63 -5.91
C GLU A 57 -6.05 29.81 -5.56
N LYS A 58 -5.49 30.05 -4.36
CA LYS A 58 -4.29 29.37 -3.86
C LYS A 58 -4.45 27.85 -3.93
N TYR A 59 -5.56 27.32 -3.42
CA TYR A 59 -5.76 25.88 -3.36
C TYR A 59 -6.11 25.27 -4.72
N CYS A 60 -6.73 26.00 -5.65
CA CYS A 60 -6.88 25.54 -7.03
C CYS A 60 -5.49 25.36 -7.70
N HIS A 61 -4.57 26.29 -7.47
CA HIS A 61 -3.19 26.17 -7.96
C HIS A 61 -2.41 25.05 -7.26
N GLU A 62 -2.56 24.88 -5.95
CA GLU A 62 -1.94 23.76 -5.23
C GLU A 62 -2.47 22.40 -5.71
N GLU A 63 -3.77 22.29 -5.99
CA GLU A 63 -4.36 21.07 -6.55
C GLU A 63 -3.73 20.70 -7.90
N ILE A 64 -3.58 21.67 -8.81
CA ILE A 64 -2.88 21.47 -10.09
C ILE A 64 -1.41 21.06 -9.85
N ARG A 65 -0.69 21.76 -8.97
CA ARG A 65 0.74 21.49 -8.68
C ARG A 65 0.93 20.07 -8.17
N LEU A 66 0.11 19.64 -7.23
CA LEU A 66 0.24 18.35 -6.56
C LEU A 66 -0.17 17.21 -7.47
N ASN A 67 -1.31 17.34 -8.16
CA ASN A 67 -1.87 16.24 -8.92
C ASN A 67 -1.16 15.97 -10.24
N ARG A 68 -0.59 16.98 -10.89
CA ARG A 68 0.18 16.77 -12.14
C ARG A 68 1.41 15.88 -11.96
N ARG A 69 1.85 15.64 -10.72
CA ARG A 69 2.96 14.72 -10.42
C ARG A 69 2.61 13.26 -10.72
N LEU A 70 1.32 12.90 -10.60
CA LEU A 70 0.82 11.53 -10.75
C LEU A 70 -0.27 11.39 -11.83
N ALA A 71 -0.94 12.49 -12.19
CA ALA A 71 -1.96 12.55 -13.23
C ALA A 71 -1.80 13.80 -14.13
N PRO A 72 -0.66 13.97 -14.83
CA PRO A 72 -0.39 15.13 -15.67
C PRO A 72 -1.41 15.30 -16.81
N ASP A 73 -1.94 14.19 -17.34
CA ASP A 73 -2.92 14.20 -18.43
C ASP A 73 -4.35 14.53 -17.94
N LEU A 74 -4.61 14.42 -16.64
CA LEU A 74 -5.92 14.66 -16.04
C LEU A 74 -6.12 16.13 -15.65
N TYR A 75 -5.10 16.79 -15.11
CA TYR A 75 -5.19 18.14 -14.54
C TYR A 75 -4.67 19.22 -15.49
N ARG A 76 -5.58 20.03 -16.05
CA ARG A 76 -5.28 20.94 -17.16
C ARG A 76 -4.89 22.33 -16.73
N GLU A 77 -5.72 23.05 -15.99
CA GLU A 77 -5.42 24.44 -15.60
C GLU A 77 -6.38 24.95 -14.51
N VAL A 78 -6.06 26.10 -13.93
CA VAL A 78 -6.98 26.89 -13.12
C VAL A 78 -7.65 27.91 -14.01
N ILE A 79 -8.97 27.96 -14.00
CA ILE A 79 -9.79 28.87 -14.80
C ILE A 79 -10.45 29.91 -13.88
N PRO A 80 -10.14 31.21 -14.02
CA PRO A 80 -10.88 32.27 -13.35
C PRO A 80 -12.32 32.34 -13.87
N ILE A 81 -13.25 32.54 -12.95
CA ILE A 81 -14.66 32.81 -13.22
C ILE A 81 -14.89 34.29 -12.91
N THR A 82 -15.38 35.03 -13.90
CA THR A 82 -15.61 36.48 -13.80
C THR A 82 -17.08 36.83 -13.98
N GLY A 83 -17.44 38.10 -13.74
CA GLY A 83 -18.79 38.60 -13.98
C GLY A 83 -19.61 38.67 -12.69
N SER A 84 -20.79 38.06 -12.69
CA SER A 84 -21.64 37.93 -11.49
C SER A 84 -22.11 36.50 -11.32
N GLU A 85 -22.57 36.12 -10.11
CA GLU A 85 -23.08 34.75 -9.87
C GLU A 85 -24.21 34.35 -10.81
N ASP A 86 -25.03 35.30 -11.26
CA ASP A 86 -26.13 35.06 -12.20
C ASP A 86 -25.69 34.99 -13.67
N LYS A 87 -24.52 35.57 -13.99
CA LYS A 87 -23.96 35.65 -15.34
C LYS A 87 -22.45 35.45 -15.30
N PRO A 88 -21.98 34.24 -14.93
CA PRO A 88 -20.56 33.96 -14.86
C PRO A 88 -19.97 33.81 -16.27
N GLU A 89 -18.69 34.16 -16.40
CA GLU A 89 -17.90 33.97 -17.62
C GLU A 89 -16.55 33.32 -17.25
N PHE A 90 -16.23 32.17 -17.85
CA PHE A 90 -14.90 31.58 -17.75
C PHE A 90 -13.90 32.43 -18.55
N ASN A 91 -12.76 32.78 -17.93
CA ASN A 91 -11.72 33.60 -18.56
C ASN A 91 -12.22 34.93 -19.13
N GLY A 92 -13.30 35.49 -18.58
CA GLY A 92 -13.83 36.79 -18.99
C GLY A 92 -12.94 37.96 -18.55
N ASN A 93 -13.27 39.17 -19.01
CA ASN A 93 -12.53 40.39 -18.68
C ASN A 93 -13.08 41.14 -17.45
N GLY A 94 -14.06 40.55 -16.76
CA GLY A 94 -14.72 41.16 -15.59
C GLY A 94 -13.96 40.97 -14.29
N GLU A 95 -14.58 41.39 -13.18
CA GLU A 95 -14.09 41.07 -11.83
C GLU A 95 -14.17 39.57 -11.59
N ILE A 96 -13.11 39.00 -11.00
CA ILE A 96 -13.06 37.57 -10.63
C ILE A 96 -13.95 37.36 -9.41
N ILE A 97 -14.88 36.41 -9.54
CA ILE A 97 -15.79 36.01 -8.47
C ILE A 97 -15.47 34.64 -7.89
N ASP A 98 -14.82 33.76 -8.68
CA ASP A 98 -14.33 32.45 -8.21
C ASP A 98 -13.29 31.83 -9.16
N PHE A 99 -12.83 30.62 -8.83
CA PHE A 99 -11.92 29.83 -9.64
C PHE A 99 -12.42 28.38 -9.77
N ALA A 100 -12.13 27.76 -10.92
CA ALA A 100 -12.34 26.33 -11.14
C ALA A 100 -11.04 25.64 -11.55
N VAL A 101 -10.84 24.40 -11.10
CA VAL A 101 -9.84 23.50 -11.65
C VAL A 101 -10.47 22.78 -12.84
N GLN A 102 -9.92 22.98 -14.04
CA GLN A 102 -10.34 22.24 -15.24
C GLN A 102 -9.56 20.94 -15.35
N MET A 103 -10.28 19.84 -15.53
CA MET A 103 -9.76 18.48 -15.61
C MET A 103 -10.32 17.75 -16.83
N MET A 104 -9.62 16.73 -17.32
CA MET A 104 -10.24 15.76 -18.22
C MET A 104 -11.32 15.00 -17.46
N GLN A 105 -12.51 14.87 -18.05
CA GLN A 105 -13.54 14.02 -17.46
C GLN A 105 -13.24 12.56 -17.80
N PHE A 106 -13.42 11.67 -16.82
CA PHE A 106 -13.36 10.23 -17.01
C PHE A 106 -14.67 9.56 -16.59
N PRO A 107 -15.04 8.43 -17.24
CA PRO A 107 -16.17 7.61 -16.81
C PRO A 107 -16.00 7.14 -15.35
N GLN A 108 -17.03 7.31 -14.52
CA GLN A 108 -16.94 7.01 -13.08
C GLN A 108 -16.75 5.53 -12.78
N ASP A 109 -17.19 4.64 -13.66
CA ASP A 109 -16.91 3.20 -13.60
C ASP A 109 -15.41 2.88 -13.67
N ARG A 110 -14.55 3.82 -14.11
CA ARG A 110 -13.09 3.63 -14.09
C ARG A 110 -12.45 3.77 -12.72
N LEU A 111 -13.14 4.27 -11.71
CA LEU A 111 -12.61 4.33 -10.34
C LEU A 111 -12.17 2.92 -9.89
N LEU A 112 -11.01 2.83 -9.23
CA LEU A 112 -10.47 1.53 -8.81
C LEU A 112 -11.40 0.82 -7.83
N SER A 113 -12.14 1.57 -7.03
CA SER A 113 -13.19 1.07 -6.16
C SER A 113 -14.29 0.30 -6.90
N ASP A 114 -14.58 0.65 -8.16
CA ASP A 114 -15.57 -0.03 -8.99
C ASP A 114 -14.92 -1.09 -9.89
N ALA A 115 -13.71 -0.83 -10.38
CA ALA A 115 -12.92 -1.81 -11.13
C ALA A 115 -12.66 -3.11 -10.34
N ILE A 116 -12.49 -3.01 -9.02
CA ILE A 116 -12.37 -4.18 -8.15
C ILE A 116 -13.67 -4.99 -8.10
N LYS A 117 -14.82 -4.34 -7.95
CA LYS A 117 -16.13 -5.02 -7.89
C LYS A 117 -16.43 -5.79 -9.18
N GLU A 118 -15.93 -5.26 -10.30
CA GLU A 118 -16.10 -5.85 -11.64
C GLU A 118 -14.96 -6.81 -12.03
N ASN A 119 -14.02 -7.12 -11.12
CA ASN A 119 -12.86 -7.97 -11.38
C ASN A 119 -11.99 -7.55 -12.57
N ARG A 120 -11.90 -6.24 -12.84
CA ARG A 120 -11.05 -5.68 -13.91
C ARG A 120 -9.59 -5.45 -13.47
N LEU A 121 -9.34 -5.40 -12.17
CA LEU A 121 -8.01 -5.22 -11.62
C LEU A 121 -7.24 -6.56 -11.66
N THR A 122 -5.97 -6.52 -12.05
CA THR A 122 -5.11 -7.69 -12.24
C THR A 122 -3.85 -7.57 -11.39
N ALA A 123 -3.16 -8.68 -11.18
CA ALA A 123 -1.86 -8.70 -10.51
C ALA A 123 -0.85 -7.74 -11.17
N ASP A 124 -0.83 -7.66 -12.49
CA ASP A 124 0.07 -6.75 -13.22
C ASP A 124 -0.23 -5.27 -12.93
N HIS A 125 -1.51 -4.89 -12.86
CA HIS A 125 -1.89 -3.53 -12.47
C HIS A 125 -1.40 -3.16 -11.06
N ILE A 126 -1.44 -4.12 -10.12
CA ILE A 126 -0.95 -3.93 -8.75
C ILE A 126 0.58 -3.80 -8.70
N ASN A 127 1.29 -4.64 -9.46
CA ASN A 127 2.75 -4.56 -9.57
C ASN A 127 3.18 -3.20 -10.16
N GLN A 128 2.51 -2.74 -11.23
CA GLN A 128 2.77 -1.44 -11.83
C GLN A 128 2.51 -0.31 -10.84
N LEU A 129 1.41 -0.36 -10.08
CA LEU A 129 1.11 0.63 -9.06
C LEU A 129 2.22 0.69 -7.99
N ALA A 130 2.71 -0.45 -7.52
CA ALA A 130 3.81 -0.50 -6.55
C ALA A 130 5.11 0.10 -7.12
N GLU A 131 5.40 -0.12 -8.40
CA GLU A 131 6.55 0.47 -9.10
C GLU A 131 6.43 1.98 -9.21
N GLU A 132 5.30 2.49 -9.68
CA GLU A 132 5.04 3.93 -9.81
C GLU A 132 5.11 4.64 -8.46
N VAL A 133 4.55 4.05 -7.39
CA VAL A 133 4.61 4.59 -6.04
C VAL A 133 6.03 4.58 -5.49
N ALA A 134 6.79 3.49 -5.67
CA ALA A 134 8.18 3.42 -5.24
C ALA A 134 9.05 4.48 -5.96
N GLU A 135 8.87 4.64 -7.27
CA GLU A 135 9.55 5.68 -8.04
C GLU A 135 9.15 7.09 -7.62
N PHE A 136 7.86 7.32 -7.39
CA PHE A 136 7.33 8.60 -6.92
C PHE A 136 7.97 8.96 -5.58
N HIS A 137 7.90 8.07 -4.58
CA HIS A 137 8.50 8.27 -3.26
C HIS A 137 10.00 8.55 -3.30
N ALA A 138 10.74 7.90 -4.22
CA ALA A 138 12.17 8.12 -4.38
C ALA A 138 12.51 9.54 -4.91
N LYS A 139 11.63 10.13 -5.72
CA LYS A 139 11.88 11.39 -6.46
C LYS A 139 11.28 12.63 -5.79
N ILE A 140 10.23 12.49 -4.98
CA ILE A 140 9.55 13.63 -4.34
C ILE A 140 10.35 14.27 -3.20
N ALA A 141 9.97 15.51 -2.90
CA ALA A 141 10.61 16.35 -1.89
C ALA A 141 10.65 15.69 -0.51
N ILE A 142 11.76 15.90 0.20
CA ILE A 142 12.02 15.38 1.55
C ILE A 142 11.72 16.47 2.56
N ALA A 143 11.03 16.13 3.65
CA ALA A 143 10.94 17.02 4.78
C ALA A 143 12.29 17.04 5.51
N GLY A 144 13.11 18.06 5.22
CA GLY A 144 14.39 18.27 5.89
C GLY A 144 14.22 18.50 7.40
N ALA A 145 15.35 18.49 8.11
CA ALA A 145 15.37 18.74 9.56
C ALA A 145 14.83 20.13 9.96
N ASP A 146 14.83 21.07 9.01
CA ASP A 146 14.32 22.44 9.12
C ASP A 146 12.79 22.55 9.05
N LEU A 147 12.12 21.53 8.51
CA LEU A 147 10.66 21.48 8.44
C LEU A 147 10.09 20.77 9.66
N GLU A 148 8.95 21.25 10.16
CA GLU A 148 8.28 20.64 11.34
C GLU A 148 7.60 19.30 11.03
N TRP A 149 7.40 18.98 9.75
CA TRP A 149 6.66 17.79 9.30
C TRP A 149 7.33 16.48 9.69
N GLY A 150 6.52 15.45 9.95
CA GLY A 150 6.98 14.11 10.28
C GLY A 150 7.79 13.98 11.56
N THR A 151 7.78 14.99 12.44
CA THR A 151 8.18 14.76 13.84
C THR A 151 7.22 13.74 14.47
N PRO A 152 7.65 12.93 15.45
CA PRO A 152 6.78 11.95 16.10
C PRO A 152 5.43 12.55 16.53
N GLU A 153 5.45 13.75 17.11
CA GLU A 153 4.25 14.47 17.56
C GLU A 153 3.33 14.84 16.39
N LYS A 154 3.89 15.29 15.26
CA LYS A 154 3.10 15.63 14.05
C LYS A 154 2.55 14.38 13.36
N VAL A 155 3.22 13.24 13.49
CA VAL A 155 2.72 11.95 13.01
C VAL A 155 1.56 11.46 13.88
N PHE A 156 1.64 11.65 15.20
CA PHE A 156 0.63 11.17 16.14
C PHE A 156 -0.59 12.10 16.28
N ALA A 157 -0.44 13.41 16.12
CA ALA A 157 -1.54 14.37 16.22
C ALA A 157 -2.79 14.01 15.38
N PRO A 158 -2.70 13.66 14.08
CA PRO A 158 -3.88 13.26 13.31
C PRO A 158 -4.48 11.91 13.75
N VAL A 159 -3.71 11.07 14.45
CA VAL A 159 -4.19 9.82 15.06
C VAL A 159 -5.13 10.15 16.22
N GLU A 160 -4.71 11.02 17.14
CA GLU A 160 -5.53 11.47 18.28
C GLU A 160 -6.84 12.12 17.83
N GLU A 161 -6.76 12.94 16.78
CA GLU A 161 -7.88 13.66 16.21
C GLU A 161 -8.96 12.74 15.61
N ASN A 162 -8.58 11.54 15.15
CA ASN A 162 -9.54 10.56 14.68
C ASN A 162 -10.47 10.10 15.80
N PHE A 163 -9.93 9.85 16.99
CA PHE A 163 -10.72 9.40 18.12
C PHE A 163 -11.62 10.50 18.68
N ARG A 164 -11.18 11.76 18.68
CA ARG A 164 -11.98 12.88 19.19
C ARG A 164 -13.33 12.98 18.47
N HIS A 165 -13.31 13.02 17.12
CA HIS A 165 -14.52 13.13 16.32
C HIS A 165 -15.44 11.91 16.42
N VAL A 166 -14.88 10.69 16.42
CA VAL A 166 -15.69 9.47 16.49
C VAL A 166 -16.33 9.34 17.89
N ASN A 167 -15.61 9.70 18.96
CA ASN A 167 -16.17 9.69 20.32
C ASN A 167 -17.33 10.67 20.50
N GLU A 168 -17.27 11.86 19.89
CA GLU A 168 -18.36 12.83 19.94
C GLU A 168 -19.67 12.27 19.35
N LEU A 169 -19.59 11.46 18.29
CA LEU A 169 -20.76 10.91 17.59
C LEU A 169 -21.29 9.61 18.20
N PHE A 170 -20.43 8.79 18.80
CA PHE A 170 -20.78 7.45 19.31
C PHE A 170 -20.62 7.33 20.83
N SER A 171 -20.74 8.43 21.57
CA SER A 171 -20.50 8.47 23.02
C SER A 171 -21.43 7.56 23.85
N THR A 172 -22.57 7.15 23.29
CA THR A 172 -23.56 6.30 23.97
C THR A 172 -23.54 4.85 23.51
N GLU A 173 -22.71 4.48 22.53
CA GLU A 173 -22.63 3.12 21.99
C GLU A 173 -21.47 2.34 22.66
N ASP A 174 -21.79 1.57 23.72
CA ASP A 174 -20.79 0.85 24.55
C ASP A 174 -19.85 -0.07 23.75
N THR A 175 -20.37 -0.78 22.74
CA THR A 175 -19.55 -1.64 21.88
C THR A 175 -18.52 -0.84 21.08
N VAL A 176 -18.93 0.31 20.53
CA VAL A 176 -18.03 1.19 19.77
C VAL A 176 -16.97 1.79 20.69
N GLN A 177 -17.36 2.25 21.88
CA GLN A 177 -16.43 2.81 22.86
C GLN A 177 -15.35 1.81 23.28
N LYS A 178 -15.70 0.54 23.53
CA LYS A 178 -14.73 -0.52 23.86
C LYS A 178 -13.71 -0.76 22.75
N LEU A 179 -14.14 -0.74 21.49
CA LEU A 179 -13.24 -0.86 20.35
C LEU A 179 -12.32 0.36 20.24
N LEU A 180 -12.85 1.57 20.40
CA LEU A 180 -12.06 2.80 20.36
C LEU A 180 -11.01 2.85 21.47
N ASP A 181 -11.37 2.45 22.70
CA ASP A 181 -10.44 2.39 23.83
C ASP A 181 -9.30 1.41 23.57
N LEU A 182 -9.61 0.22 23.05
CA LEU A 182 -8.61 -0.78 22.65
C LEU A 182 -7.66 -0.22 21.57
N ILE A 183 -8.22 0.28 20.47
CA ILE A 183 -7.43 0.78 19.33
C ILE A 183 -6.58 1.98 19.75
N ARG A 184 -7.11 2.88 20.58
CA ARG A 184 -6.37 4.02 21.12
C ARG A 184 -5.21 3.57 21.99
N ALA A 185 -5.46 2.69 22.96
CA ALA A 185 -4.43 2.22 23.88
C ALA A 185 -3.27 1.54 23.14
N GLU A 186 -3.57 0.71 22.14
CA GLU A 186 -2.54 0.05 21.34
C GLU A 186 -1.78 1.00 20.42
N ASN A 187 -2.44 2.00 19.83
CA ASN A 187 -1.77 3.04 19.04
C ASN A 187 -0.86 3.92 19.91
N GLU A 188 -1.29 4.28 21.12
CA GLU A 188 -0.46 4.99 22.10
C GLU A 188 0.73 4.13 22.55
N HIS A 189 0.53 2.84 22.80
CA HIS A 189 1.60 1.91 23.14
C HIS A 189 2.63 1.80 22.02
N CYS A 190 2.18 1.61 20.77
CA CYS A 190 3.05 1.55 19.59
C CYS A 190 3.81 2.87 19.39
N PHE A 191 3.14 4.01 19.58
CA PHE A 191 3.76 5.33 19.49
C PHE A 191 4.91 5.48 20.49
N GLN A 192 4.69 5.10 21.74
CA GLN A 192 5.72 5.15 22.79
C GLN A 192 6.87 4.16 22.50
N LYS A 193 6.54 2.92 22.14
CA LYS A 193 7.53 1.86 21.85
C LYS A 193 8.45 2.24 20.69
N TYR A 194 7.88 2.80 19.61
CA TYR A 194 8.62 3.11 18.39
C TYR A 194 8.91 4.59 18.19
N TYR A 195 8.79 5.40 19.25
CA TYR A 195 9.16 6.82 19.22
C TYR A 195 10.54 7.08 18.57
N PRO A 196 11.61 6.33 18.92
CA PRO A 196 12.92 6.52 18.27
C PRO A 196 12.91 6.20 16.77
N LEU A 197 12.08 5.26 16.32
CA LEU A 197 11.99 4.88 14.91
C LEU A 197 11.31 5.99 14.09
N PHE A 198 10.28 6.66 14.62
CA PHE A 198 9.72 7.84 13.95
C PHE A 198 10.78 8.95 13.75
N GLN A 199 11.62 9.19 14.77
CA GLN A 199 12.72 10.14 14.66
C GLN A 199 13.75 9.73 13.61
N GLU A 200 14.14 8.45 13.62
CA GLU A 200 15.09 7.90 12.66
C GLU A 200 14.56 8.01 11.22
N ARG A 201 13.28 7.70 11.01
CA ARG A 201 12.64 7.78 9.68
C ARG A 201 12.65 9.20 9.15
N LYS A 202 12.40 10.20 9.99
CA LYS A 202 12.57 11.61 9.60
C LYS A 202 14.02 11.92 9.21
N VAL A 203 14.99 11.56 10.04
CA VAL A 203 16.41 11.84 9.77
C VAL A 203 16.89 11.16 8.49
N ARG A 204 16.41 9.96 8.19
CA ARG A 204 16.73 9.21 6.97
C ARG A 204 15.93 9.66 5.73
N GLY A 205 15.05 10.66 5.86
CA GLY A 205 14.32 11.23 4.74
C GLY A 205 13.16 10.36 4.25
N TYR A 206 12.50 9.60 5.12
CA TYR A 206 11.27 8.86 4.79
C TYR A 206 10.01 9.73 4.88
N ILE A 207 10.11 10.94 5.42
CA ILE A 207 9.02 11.92 5.43
C ILE A 207 9.09 12.71 4.12
N ARG A 208 8.03 12.62 3.30
CA ARG A 208 7.99 13.13 1.92
C ARG A 208 6.71 13.91 1.66
N GLU A 209 6.72 14.80 0.66
CA GLU A 209 5.48 15.44 0.16
C GLU A 209 4.69 14.46 -0.71
N CYS A 210 4.12 13.45 -0.05
CA CYS A 210 3.35 12.35 -0.62
C CYS A 210 2.03 12.81 -1.29
N HIS A 211 1.18 11.86 -1.69
CA HIS A 211 -0.20 12.12 -2.13
C HIS A 211 -1.08 12.58 -0.97
N GLY A 212 -0.89 11.97 0.22
CA GLY A 212 -1.58 12.29 1.47
C GLY A 212 -2.93 11.59 1.65
N ASP A 213 -3.58 11.21 0.54
CA ASP A 213 -4.88 10.50 0.52
C ASP A 213 -4.91 9.34 -0.49
N MET A 214 -3.88 8.50 -0.48
CA MET A 214 -3.64 7.45 -1.48
C MET A 214 -4.52 6.20 -1.26
N HIS A 215 -5.82 6.31 -1.53
CA HIS A 215 -6.78 5.20 -1.43
C HIS A 215 -7.48 4.95 -2.78
N LEU A 216 -8.18 3.83 -2.95
CA LEU A 216 -8.68 3.36 -4.25
C LEU A 216 -9.78 4.23 -4.86
N GLY A 217 -10.42 5.09 -4.05
CA GLY A 217 -11.37 6.10 -4.54
C GLY A 217 -10.68 7.26 -5.27
N ASN A 218 -9.37 7.41 -5.04
CA ASN A 218 -8.50 8.43 -5.63
C ASN A 218 -7.57 7.81 -6.69
N MET A 219 -8.05 6.73 -7.32
CA MET A 219 -7.34 6.01 -8.37
C MET A 219 -8.30 5.63 -9.50
N ILE A 220 -7.85 5.75 -10.75
CA ILE A 220 -8.60 5.29 -11.93
C ILE A 220 -7.83 4.20 -12.67
N LEU A 221 -8.55 3.21 -13.20
CA LEU A 221 -8.01 2.21 -14.11
C LEU A 221 -8.17 2.69 -15.56
N SER A 222 -7.06 2.79 -16.27
CA SER A 222 -7.00 3.16 -17.68
C SER A 222 -6.24 2.09 -18.48
N GLU A 223 -6.19 2.25 -19.80
CA GLU A 223 -5.37 1.38 -20.66
C GLU A 223 -3.87 1.44 -20.34
N ARG A 224 -3.42 2.51 -19.66
CA ARG A 224 -2.02 2.67 -19.22
C ARG A 224 -1.76 2.10 -17.82
N GLY A 225 -2.76 1.48 -17.19
CA GLY A 225 -2.70 1.03 -15.80
C GLY A 225 -3.43 1.98 -14.85
N VAL A 226 -3.02 1.95 -13.58
CA VAL A 226 -3.60 2.75 -12.50
C VAL A 226 -3.08 4.18 -12.57
N THR A 227 -3.95 5.18 -12.40
CA THR A 227 -3.55 6.59 -12.31
C THR A 227 -4.10 7.17 -11.01
N LEU A 228 -3.22 7.79 -10.21
CA LEU A 228 -3.57 8.40 -8.93
C LEU A 228 -3.95 9.86 -9.10
N PHE A 229 -5.05 10.29 -8.49
CA PHE A 229 -5.57 11.65 -8.57
C PHE A 229 -6.16 12.10 -7.23
N ASP A 230 -6.49 13.38 -7.12
CA ASP A 230 -7.01 14.02 -5.89
C ASP A 230 -6.02 14.02 -4.71
N CYS A 231 -4.76 14.39 -4.97
CA CYS A 231 -3.76 14.70 -3.95
C CYS A 231 -4.28 15.77 -2.98
N LEU A 232 -4.05 15.58 -1.68
CA LEU A 232 -4.57 16.44 -0.62
C LEU A 232 -3.90 17.84 -0.63
N GLU A 233 -4.61 18.85 -1.11
CA GLU A 233 -4.09 20.20 -1.35
C GLU A 233 -4.20 21.13 -0.13
N PHE A 234 -5.23 20.97 0.70
CA PHE A 234 -5.60 21.96 1.70
C PHE A 234 -4.84 21.86 3.04
N ASN A 235 -4.24 20.71 3.36
CA ASN A 235 -3.49 20.53 4.60
C ASN A 235 -2.12 19.89 4.35
N ALA A 236 -1.07 20.71 4.38
CA ALA A 236 0.30 20.25 4.17
C ALA A 236 0.71 19.14 5.15
N GLY A 237 0.30 19.23 6.42
CA GLY A 237 0.63 18.23 7.43
C GLY A 237 0.06 16.83 7.16
N LEU A 238 -1.00 16.72 6.35
CA LEU A 238 -1.59 15.44 5.96
C LEU A 238 -0.98 14.82 4.70
N ARG A 239 -0.18 15.58 3.94
CA ARG A 239 0.57 15.08 2.77
C ARG A 239 2.07 14.99 3.00
N TRP A 240 2.62 15.74 3.95
CA TRP A 240 4.01 15.56 4.41
C TRP A 240 4.09 14.43 5.42
N VAL A 241 4.02 13.20 4.92
CA VAL A 241 3.88 11.99 5.73
C VAL A 241 5.02 11.03 5.47
N ASP A 242 5.11 10.03 6.35
CA ASP A 242 5.96 8.87 6.12
C ASP A 242 5.49 8.10 4.89
N VAL A 243 6.41 7.74 3.98
CA VAL A 243 6.09 6.95 2.78
C VAL A 243 5.41 5.62 3.12
N LEU A 244 5.72 5.01 4.26
CA LEU A 244 5.07 3.77 4.68
C LEU A 244 3.64 4.01 5.18
N SER A 245 3.35 5.21 5.69
CA SER A 245 1.98 5.63 6.02
C SER A 245 1.10 5.80 4.77
N GLU A 246 1.69 6.26 3.67
CA GLU A 246 1.03 6.35 2.36
C GLU A 246 0.79 4.94 1.78
N VAL A 247 1.80 4.06 1.79
CA VAL A 247 1.67 2.64 1.39
C VAL A 247 0.59 1.92 2.20
N ALA A 248 0.57 2.12 3.52
CA ALA A 248 -0.43 1.52 4.40
C ALA A 248 -1.87 1.91 4.00
N PHE A 249 -2.08 3.08 3.41
CA PHE A 249 -3.41 3.49 2.99
C PHE A 249 -3.94 2.60 1.85
N VAL A 250 -3.10 2.31 0.85
CA VAL A 250 -3.45 1.39 -0.25
C VAL A 250 -3.68 -0.03 0.25
N VAL A 251 -2.77 -0.53 1.09
CA VAL A 251 -2.87 -1.89 1.67
C VAL A 251 -4.18 -2.04 2.44
N MET A 252 -4.48 -1.10 3.34
CA MET A 252 -5.71 -1.11 4.13
C MET A 252 -6.97 -1.05 3.25
N ASP A 253 -6.97 -0.19 2.24
CA ASP A 253 -8.15 0.02 1.39
C ASP A 253 -8.39 -1.16 0.42
N LEU A 254 -7.34 -1.93 0.08
CA LEU A 254 -7.45 -3.22 -0.62
C LEU A 254 -8.00 -4.33 0.28
N GLU A 255 -7.52 -4.42 1.53
CA GLU A 255 -8.01 -5.42 2.50
C GLU A 255 -9.48 -5.20 2.85
N ASP A 256 -9.92 -3.96 3.08
CA ASP A 256 -11.33 -3.60 3.32
C ASP A 256 -12.26 -4.04 2.16
N ARG A 257 -11.73 -4.08 0.93
CA ARG A 257 -12.46 -4.55 -0.27
C ARG A 257 -12.35 -6.05 -0.51
N GLY A 258 -11.82 -6.81 0.45
CA GLY A 258 -11.68 -8.26 0.36
C GLY A 258 -10.58 -8.70 -0.60
N ARG A 259 -9.62 -7.82 -0.94
CA ARG A 259 -8.49 -8.10 -1.85
C ARG A 259 -7.16 -8.11 -1.10
N ALA A 260 -7.09 -8.93 -0.05
CA ALA A 260 -5.88 -9.14 0.73
C ALA A 260 -4.72 -9.71 -0.11
N ASP A 261 -5.04 -10.48 -1.16
CA ASP A 261 -4.10 -10.95 -2.17
C ASP A 261 -3.36 -9.79 -2.83
N PHE A 262 -4.11 -8.82 -3.37
CA PHE A 262 -3.55 -7.61 -3.97
C PHE A 262 -2.88 -6.70 -2.96
N ALA A 263 -3.37 -6.65 -1.72
CA ALA A 263 -2.74 -5.87 -0.65
C ALA A 263 -1.32 -6.38 -0.35
N MET A 264 -1.16 -7.70 -0.18
CA MET A 264 0.13 -8.33 0.05
C MET A 264 1.03 -8.24 -1.18
N GLN A 265 0.47 -8.37 -2.39
CA GLN A 265 1.22 -8.20 -3.61
C GLN A 265 1.81 -6.79 -3.73
N PHE A 266 0.98 -5.74 -3.53
CA PHE A 266 1.41 -4.34 -3.55
C PHE A 266 2.53 -4.07 -2.53
N LEU A 267 2.28 -4.46 -1.27
CA LEU A 267 3.22 -4.25 -0.17
C LEU A 267 4.57 -4.93 -0.43
N ASN A 268 4.55 -6.21 -0.82
CA ASN A 268 5.78 -6.95 -1.06
C ASN A 268 6.53 -6.38 -2.26
N ARG A 269 5.85 -6.04 -3.35
CA ARG A 269 6.51 -5.42 -4.51
C ARG A 269 7.17 -4.09 -4.13
N TYR A 270 6.48 -3.25 -3.35
CA TYR A 270 7.04 -1.99 -2.87
C TYR A 270 8.28 -2.20 -1.98
N LEU A 271 8.24 -3.14 -1.04
CA LEU A 271 9.38 -3.47 -0.16
C LEU A 271 10.56 -4.07 -0.93
N GLU A 272 10.28 -4.94 -1.91
CA GLU A 272 11.29 -5.53 -2.79
C GLU A 272 12.01 -4.46 -3.62
N LEU A 273 11.30 -3.41 -4.07
CA LEU A 273 11.91 -2.29 -4.81
C LEU A 273 12.71 -1.37 -3.87
N THR A 274 12.10 -0.93 -2.78
CA THR A 274 12.64 0.13 -1.92
C THR A 274 13.64 -0.37 -0.88
N GLY A 275 13.50 -1.62 -0.41
CA GLY A 275 14.25 -2.17 0.71
C GLY A 275 13.85 -1.59 2.07
N ASP A 276 12.72 -0.89 2.17
CA ASP A 276 12.25 -0.23 3.42
C ASP A 276 11.68 -1.22 4.46
N TYR A 277 12.34 -2.36 4.65
CA TYR A 277 12.00 -3.33 5.69
C TYR A 277 12.17 -2.72 7.09
N ALA A 278 13.05 -1.73 7.25
CA ALA A 278 13.24 -1.00 8.51
C ALA A 278 11.98 -0.28 9.00
N GLY A 279 11.03 0.02 8.11
CA GLY A 279 9.75 0.64 8.46
C GLY A 279 8.69 -0.33 8.98
N ILE A 280 8.83 -1.64 8.75
CA ILE A 280 7.81 -2.66 9.09
C ILE A 280 7.31 -2.61 10.55
N PRO A 281 8.13 -2.30 11.57
CA PRO A 281 7.62 -2.14 12.92
C PRO A 281 6.50 -1.10 13.08
N LEU A 282 6.39 -0.12 12.17
CA LEU A 282 5.34 0.90 12.14
C LEU A 282 4.14 0.55 11.25
N LEU A 283 4.21 -0.53 10.46
CA LEU A 283 3.20 -0.80 9.43
C LEU A 283 1.81 -0.99 10.04
N ARG A 284 1.66 -1.81 11.09
CA ARG A 284 0.37 -2.04 11.77
C ARG A 284 -0.21 -0.77 12.40
N PHE A 285 0.65 0.08 12.97
CA PHE A 285 0.25 1.39 13.48
C PHE A 285 -0.32 2.26 12.35
N TYR A 286 0.36 2.32 11.20
CA TYR A 286 -0.15 3.09 10.07
C TYR A 286 -1.41 2.50 9.45
N LEU A 287 -1.53 1.17 9.36
CA LEU A 287 -2.74 0.49 8.89
C LEU A 287 -3.94 0.82 9.79
N SER A 288 -3.77 0.69 11.11
CA SER A 288 -4.79 1.08 12.10
C SER A 288 -5.17 2.55 11.99
N TYR A 289 -4.17 3.44 11.88
CA TYR A 289 -4.40 4.87 11.67
C TYR A 289 -5.22 5.14 10.41
N ARG A 290 -4.89 4.54 9.27
CA ARG A 290 -5.59 4.75 7.99
C ARG A 290 -7.01 4.19 8.02
N ALA A 291 -7.22 3.03 8.63
CA ALA A 291 -8.58 2.52 8.88
C ALA A 291 -9.39 3.49 9.75
N MET A 292 -8.79 4.05 10.82
CA MET A 292 -9.45 5.07 11.66
C MET A 292 -9.74 6.38 10.93
N VAL A 293 -8.93 6.77 9.93
CA VAL A 293 -9.26 7.91 9.05
C VAL A 293 -10.55 7.63 8.28
N ARG A 294 -10.68 6.45 7.67
CA ARG A 294 -11.88 6.06 6.94
C ARG A 294 -13.11 5.93 7.85
N ALA A 295 -12.95 5.35 9.04
CA ALA A 295 -13.98 5.32 10.06
C ALA A 295 -14.46 6.73 10.44
N LYS A 296 -13.53 7.68 10.68
CA LYS A 296 -13.87 9.08 10.95
C LYS A 296 -14.68 9.70 9.78
N VAL A 297 -14.27 9.48 8.53
CA VAL A 297 -14.98 10.02 7.37
C VAL A 297 -16.40 9.47 7.28
N ALA A 298 -16.59 8.16 7.48
CA ALA A 298 -17.92 7.54 7.55
C ALA A 298 -18.77 8.12 8.70
N ALA A 299 -18.17 8.32 9.87
CA ALA A 299 -18.84 8.95 11.02
C ALA A 299 -19.31 10.39 10.72
N ILE A 300 -18.45 11.21 10.10
CA ILE A 300 -18.81 12.57 9.69
C ILE A 300 -19.96 12.55 8.67
N ARG A 301 -19.94 11.61 7.72
CA ARG A 301 -21.05 11.43 6.77
C ARG A 301 -22.36 11.15 7.50
N LEU A 302 -22.37 10.23 8.48
CA LEU A 302 -23.56 9.91 9.27
C LEU A 302 -24.17 11.11 10.02
N SER A 303 -23.37 12.12 10.36
CA SER A 303 -23.86 13.33 11.05
C SER A 303 -24.62 14.31 10.16
N GLN A 304 -24.71 14.06 8.84
CA GLN A 304 -25.34 14.98 7.90
C GLN A 304 -26.87 14.95 7.98
N PRO A 305 -27.54 16.12 8.00
CA PRO A 305 -28.97 16.23 8.34
C PRO A 305 -29.97 15.69 7.28
N GLU A 306 -29.54 15.02 6.21
CA GLU A 306 -30.41 14.69 5.06
C GLU A 306 -30.16 13.29 4.47
N LEU A 307 -29.53 12.39 5.22
CA LEU A 307 -29.34 11.01 4.78
C LEU A 307 -30.65 10.23 4.81
N SER A 308 -31.00 9.60 3.68
CA SER A 308 -32.05 8.57 3.69
C SER A 308 -31.65 7.38 4.58
N ASP A 309 -32.63 6.69 5.15
CA ASP A 309 -32.39 5.54 6.05
C ASP A 309 -31.50 4.45 5.43
N LEU A 310 -31.65 4.20 4.12
CA LEU A 310 -30.84 3.21 3.40
C LEU A 310 -29.37 3.63 3.36
N VAL A 311 -29.09 4.87 2.95
CA VAL A 311 -27.72 5.39 2.88
C VAL A 311 -27.11 5.50 4.28
N ALA A 312 -27.90 5.89 5.29
CA ALA A 312 -27.43 5.91 6.68
C ALA A 312 -27.02 4.51 7.17
N LYS A 313 -27.75 3.46 6.77
CA LYS A 313 -27.38 2.07 7.10
C LYS A 313 -26.07 1.66 6.42
N GLU A 314 -25.92 1.95 5.13
CA GLU A 314 -24.70 1.63 4.36
C GLU A 314 -23.47 2.33 4.94
N VAL A 315 -23.57 3.63 5.28
CA VAL A 315 -22.45 4.38 5.88
C VAL A 315 -22.14 3.87 7.29
N ARG A 316 -23.14 3.40 8.05
CA ARG A 316 -22.91 2.77 9.36
C ARG A 316 -22.21 1.42 9.23
N GLU A 317 -22.52 0.62 8.21
CA GLU A 317 -21.81 -0.63 7.90
C GLU A 317 -20.36 -0.33 7.49
N GLU A 318 -20.13 0.68 6.64
CA GLU A 318 -18.78 1.18 6.27
C GLU A 318 -17.98 1.59 7.52
N PHE A 319 -18.58 2.38 8.42
CA PHE A 319 -17.96 2.76 9.70
C PHE A 319 -17.55 1.54 10.54
N GLN A 320 -18.45 0.56 10.68
CA GLN A 320 -18.19 -0.65 11.47
C GLN A 320 -17.08 -1.51 10.85
N SER A 321 -17.07 -1.65 9.51
CA SER A 321 -16.01 -2.37 8.77
C SER A 321 -14.64 -1.80 9.10
N TYR A 322 -14.47 -0.48 8.98
CA TYR A 322 -13.18 0.17 9.26
C TYR A 322 -12.77 0.11 10.74
N LEU A 323 -13.73 0.13 11.67
CA LEU A 323 -13.42 0.00 13.10
C LEU A 323 -12.94 -1.41 13.45
N GLU A 324 -13.56 -2.44 12.88
CA GLU A 324 -13.12 -3.83 13.01
C GLU A 324 -11.75 -4.04 12.36
N LEU A 325 -11.53 -3.49 11.17
CA LEU A 325 -10.24 -3.55 10.49
C LEU A 325 -9.13 -2.85 11.32
N ALA A 326 -9.42 -1.67 11.88
CA ALA A 326 -8.50 -0.97 12.77
C ALA A 326 -8.17 -1.78 14.04
N LYS A 327 -9.15 -2.51 14.61
CA LYS A 327 -8.91 -3.47 15.69
C LYS A 327 -7.99 -4.58 15.21
N ASP A 328 -8.26 -5.21 14.07
CA ASP A 328 -7.51 -6.37 13.61
C ASP A 328 -6.03 -6.05 13.36
N TYR A 329 -5.71 -4.81 12.97
CA TYR A 329 -4.31 -4.38 12.86
C TYR A 329 -3.58 -4.25 14.20
N VAL A 330 -4.26 -3.79 15.26
CA VAL A 330 -3.66 -3.65 16.59
C VAL A 330 -3.63 -4.97 17.36
N MET A 331 -4.49 -5.92 16.97
CA MET A 331 -4.40 -7.29 17.44
C MET A 331 -3.14 -7.93 16.83
N ASN A 332 -2.14 -8.23 17.66
CA ASN A 332 -0.88 -8.84 17.21
C ASN A 332 -1.01 -10.38 17.15
N PRO A 333 -1.14 -11.00 15.95
CA PRO A 333 -1.11 -12.46 15.86
C PRO A 333 0.31 -12.98 16.09
N LYS A 334 0.43 -14.23 16.56
CA LYS A 334 1.71 -14.94 16.57
C LYS A 334 2.13 -15.24 15.13
N PRO A 335 3.28 -14.71 14.65
CA PRO A 335 3.71 -14.94 13.29
C PRO A 335 4.32 -16.32 13.12
N ARG A 336 4.47 -16.76 11.87
CA ARG A 336 5.24 -17.96 11.50
C ARG A 336 6.34 -17.64 10.49
N LEU A 337 7.39 -18.46 10.52
CA LEU A 337 8.52 -18.39 9.60
C LEU A 337 8.46 -19.54 8.59
N LEU A 338 8.37 -19.20 7.32
CA LEU A 338 8.44 -20.13 6.19
C LEU A 338 9.78 -19.94 5.47
N LEU A 339 10.55 -21.01 5.32
CA LEU A 339 11.79 -21.01 4.54
C LEU A 339 11.61 -21.90 3.31
N THR A 340 11.82 -21.35 2.11
CA THR A 340 11.80 -22.18 0.90
C THR A 340 13.09 -22.98 0.76
N HIS A 341 12.97 -24.19 0.23
CA HIS A 341 14.08 -25.10 -0.06
C HIS A 341 13.89 -25.71 -1.45
N GLY A 342 14.94 -25.66 -2.26
CA GLY A 342 14.97 -26.29 -3.59
C GLY A 342 15.85 -25.56 -4.59
N VAL A 343 16.31 -26.28 -5.61
CA VAL A 343 17.18 -25.74 -6.65
C VAL A 343 16.45 -24.77 -7.59
N SER A 344 17.20 -24.03 -8.40
CA SER A 344 16.66 -23.15 -9.43
C SER A 344 15.78 -23.94 -10.41
N GLY A 345 14.65 -23.36 -10.81
CA GLY A 345 13.65 -24.03 -11.66
C GLY A 345 12.63 -24.92 -10.92
N SER A 346 12.80 -25.17 -9.61
CA SER A 346 11.88 -26.07 -8.87
C SER A 346 10.48 -25.50 -8.64
N GLY A 347 10.30 -24.18 -8.84
CA GLY A 347 9.01 -23.51 -8.68
C GLY A 347 8.87 -22.67 -7.40
N LYS A 348 9.92 -22.56 -6.57
CA LYS A 348 9.90 -21.78 -5.31
C LYS A 348 9.26 -20.40 -5.44
N SER A 349 9.72 -19.58 -6.37
CA SER A 349 9.23 -18.20 -6.50
C SER A 349 7.75 -18.15 -6.87
N TYR A 350 7.30 -19.03 -7.77
CA TYR A 350 5.87 -19.19 -8.10
C TYR A 350 5.06 -19.68 -6.90
N GLY A 351 5.52 -20.71 -6.19
CA GLY A 351 4.84 -21.19 -4.99
C GLY A 351 4.82 -20.15 -3.85
N SER A 352 5.89 -19.37 -3.69
CA SER A 352 5.95 -18.29 -2.71
C SER A 352 5.00 -17.15 -3.04
N GLU A 353 4.73 -16.90 -4.33
CA GLU A 353 3.78 -15.89 -4.80
C GLU A 353 2.35 -16.32 -4.49
N LEU A 354 1.98 -17.57 -4.79
CA LEU A 354 0.69 -18.14 -4.38
C LEU A 354 0.51 -18.11 -2.85
N LEU A 355 1.57 -18.36 -2.07
CA LEU A 355 1.51 -18.26 -0.61
C LEU A 355 1.30 -16.83 -0.13
N LEU A 356 1.84 -15.81 -0.83
CA LEU A 356 1.59 -14.40 -0.51
C LEU A 356 0.13 -14.01 -0.76
N GLU A 357 -0.51 -14.56 -1.77
CA GLU A 357 -1.93 -14.27 -2.08
C GLU A 357 -2.87 -14.77 -0.97
N GLY A 358 -2.55 -15.90 -0.35
CA GLY A 358 -3.40 -16.55 0.65
C GLY A 358 -2.95 -16.36 2.10
N MET A 359 -1.81 -15.69 2.33
CA MET A 359 -1.29 -15.43 3.68
C MET A 359 -0.87 -13.98 3.81
N SER A 360 -1.29 -13.35 4.90
CA SER A 360 -0.77 -12.04 5.32
C SER A 360 0.69 -12.21 5.75
N ALA A 361 1.61 -12.11 4.79
CA ALA A 361 3.02 -12.40 4.93
C ALA A 361 3.90 -11.41 4.15
N ILE A 362 5.08 -11.17 4.69
CA ILE A 362 6.12 -10.40 4.00
C ILE A 362 7.19 -11.37 3.52
N ARG A 363 7.47 -11.31 2.22
CA ARG A 363 8.47 -12.11 1.55
C ARG A 363 9.80 -11.37 1.49
N ILE A 364 10.87 -12.09 1.78
CA ILE A 364 12.24 -11.65 1.59
C ILE A 364 12.87 -12.57 0.54
N ARG A 365 13.32 -12.01 -0.57
CA ARG A 365 13.92 -12.79 -1.65
C ARG A 365 15.44 -12.68 -1.64
N SER A 366 16.11 -13.82 -1.65
CA SER A 366 17.57 -13.89 -1.59
C SER A 366 18.29 -13.31 -2.81
N ASP A 367 17.68 -13.34 -3.99
CA ASP A 367 18.20 -12.75 -5.22
C ASP A 367 18.14 -11.22 -5.21
N ILE A 368 17.02 -10.66 -4.75
CA ILE A 368 16.82 -9.22 -4.58
C ILE A 368 17.79 -8.67 -3.53
N GLU A 369 17.88 -9.30 -2.35
CA GLU A 369 18.75 -8.82 -1.29
C GLU A 369 20.24 -9.03 -1.60
N ARG A 370 20.57 -10.01 -2.45
CA ARG A 370 21.92 -10.17 -3.00
C ARG A 370 22.29 -9.01 -3.94
N LYS A 371 21.41 -8.64 -4.88
CA LYS A 371 21.61 -7.49 -5.77
C LYS A 371 21.66 -6.17 -5.00
N ARG A 372 20.83 -6.04 -3.95
CA ARG A 372 20.87 -4.87 -3.06
C ARG A 372 22.21 -4.77 -2.33
N LEU A 373 22.66 -5.87 -1.71
CA LEU A 373 23.96 -5.93 -1.02
C LEU A 373 25.13 -5.66 -1.98
N GLN A 374 25.05 -6.19 -3.20
CA GLN A 374 26.02 -5.94 -4.26
C GLN A 374 26.17 -4.43 -4.53
N ASN A 375 25.06 -3.74 -4.75
CA ASN A 375 25.05 -2.30 -5.01
C ASN A 375 25.55 -1.49 -3.82
N GLU A 376 25.13 -1.83 -2.60
CA GLU A 376 25.53 -1.13 -1.38
C GLU A 376 27.03 -1.26 -1.08
N ARG A 377 27.61 -2.45 -1.32
CA ARG A 377 29.02 -2.75 -1.01
C ARG A 377 29.95 -2.72 -2.22
N GLN A 378 29.42 -2.41 -3.41
CA GLN A 378 30.14 -2.42 -4.69
C GLN A 378 30.86 -3.76 -4.95
N ILE A 379 30.17 -4.88 -4.71
CA ILE A 379 30.72 -6.23 -4.91
C ILE A 379 30.82 -6.52 -6.42
N PRO A 380 31.99 -6.96 -6.94
CA PRO A 380 32.12 -7.34 -8.35
C PRO A 380 31.21 -8.52 -8.73
N ASP A 381 30.75 -8.56 -9.97
CA ASP A 381 29.91 -9.67 -10.47
C ASP A 381 30.55 -11.05 -10.27
N SER A 382 31.89 -11.14 -10.38
CA SER A 382 32.64 -12.39 -10.15
C SER A 382 32.50 -12.94 -8.73
N ASP A 383 32.24 -12.07 -7.76
CA ASP A 383 32.25 -12.40 -6.33
C ASP A 383 30.84 -12.47 -5.75
N LEU A 384 29.82 -12.18 -6.56
CA LEU A 384 28.41 -12.12 -6.16
C LEU A 384 27.89 -13.46 -5.59
N TYR A 385 28.45 -14.56 -6.09
CA TYR A 385 28.14 -15.94 -5.68
C TYR A 385 29.27 -16.61 -4.89
N SER A 386 30.25 -15.84 -4.42
CA SER A 386 31.30 -16.38 -3.54
C SER A 386 30.69 -16.91 -2.23
N ALA A 387 31.43 -17.80 -1.56
CA ALA A 387 31.02 -18.32 -0.25
C ALA A 387 30.85 -17.19 0.79
N GLU A 388 31.72 -16.18 0.74
CA GLU A 388 31.67 -15.01 1.62
C GLU A 388 30.42 -14.16 1.35
N THR A 389 30.16 -13.77 0.10
CA THR A 389 28.97 -12.99 -0.27
C THR A 389 27.70 -13.75 0.07
N THR A 390 27.67 -15.06 -0.19
CA THR A 390 26.53 -15.90 0.17
C THR A 390 26.28 -15.92 1.66
N ARG A 391 27.32 -16.00 2.49
CA ARG A 391 27.16 -15.90 3.95
C ARG A 391 26.57 -14.55 4.37
N LEU A 392 27.09 -13.45 3.83
CA LEU A 392 26.57 -12.09 4.12
C LEU A 392 25.10 -11.94 3.73
N VAL A 393 24.68 -12.51 2.59
CA VAL A 393 23.27 -12.50 2.17
C VAL A 393 22.41 -13.24 3.19
N TYR A 394 22.79 -14.45 3.61
CA TYR A 394 22.01 -15.19 4.60
C TYR A 394 21.96 -14.50 5.97
N GLU A 395 23.06 -13.89 6.42
CA GLU A 395 23.06 -13.07 7.64
C GLU A 395 22.09 -11.88 7.54
N ARG A 396 22.01 -11.23 6.36
CA ARG A 396 21.01 -10.19 6.08
C ARG A 396 19.59 -10.74 6.09
N LEU A 397 19.33 -11.88 5.45
CA LEU A 397 18.00 -12.49 5.41
C LEU A 397 17.48 -12.82 6.81
N VAL A 398 18.35 -13.34 7.69
CA VAL A 398 18.02 -13.62 9.10
C VAL A 398 17.69 -12.32 9.84
N ALA A 399 18.49 -11.26 9.67
CA ALA A 399 18.24 -9.97 10.32
C ALA A 399 16.90 -9.35 9.88
N LEU A 400 16.59 -9.42 8.58
CA LEU A 400 15.31 -8.95 8.04
C LEU A 400 14.15 -9.81 8.55
N ALA A 401 14.29 -11.14 8.53
CA ALA A 401 13.26 -12.04 9.04
C ALA A 401 12.99 -11.77 10.52
N GLN A 402 14.04 -11.62 11.34
CA GLN A 402 13.89 -11.30 12.76
C GLN A 402 13.09 -10.01 12.97
N LEU A 403 13.45 -8.92 12.28
CA LEU A 403 12.76 -7.63 12.39
C LEU A 403 11.26 -7.75 12.07
N ILE A 404 10.92 -8.48 11.01
CA ILE A 404 9.55 -8.62 10.54
C ILE A 404 8.74 -9.53 11.49
N LEU A 405 9.32 -10.64 11.97
CA LEU A 405 8.71 -11.55 12.93
C LEU A 405 8.46 -10.85 14.27
N GLU A 406 9.43 -10.09 14.79
CA GLU A 406 9.25 -9.29 16.03
C GLU A 406 8.19 -8.19 15.88
N SER A 407 7.86 -7.83 14.63
CA SER A 407 6.77 -6.90 14.29
C SER A 407 5.41 -7.60 14.10
N GLY A 408 5.31 -8.91 14.32
CA GLY A 408 4.06 -9.67 14.28
C GLY A 408 3.57 -10.02 12.87
N TRP A 409 4.47 -10.14 11.89
CA TRP A 409 4.14 -10.53 10.51
C TRP A 409 4.69 -11.91 10.19
N ASN A 410 3.92 -12.70 9.45
CA ASN A 410 4.45 -13.94 8.88
C ASN A 410 5.57 -13.60 7.88
N VAL A 411 6.60 -14.44 7.84
CA VAL A 411 7.74 -14.24 6.93
C VAL A 411 7.86 -15.42 5.99
N ILE A 412 8.03 -15.12 4.70
CA ILE A 412 8.45 -16.09 3.69
C ILE A 412 9.86 -15.71 3.25
N VAL A 413 10.85 -16.54 3.58
CA VAL A 413 12.21 -16.39 3.05
C VAL A 413 12.30 -17.21 1.77
N ASP A 414 12.26 -16.54 0.61
CA ASP A 414 12.45 -17.18 -0.70
C ASP A 414 13.95 -17.27 -1.04
N ALA A 415 14.52 -18.44 -0.74
CA ALA A 415 15.91 -18.77 -0.99
C ALA A 415 16.05 -20.23 -1.45
N THR A 416 17.19 -20.59 -2.04
CA THR A 416 17.43 -21.99 -2.42
C THR A 416 17.67 -22.89 -1.19
N SER A 417 18.30 -22.35 -0.14
CA SER A 417 18.52 -23.00 1.16
C SER A 417 19.05 -24.43 1.06
N LEU A 418 20.04 -24.63 0.19
CA LEU A 418 20.56 -25.95 -0.21
C LEU A 418 21.48 -26.56 0.84
N LYS A 419 22.14 -25.73 1.66
CA LYS A 419 23.11 -26.16 2.66
C LYS A 419 22.51 -26.24 4.05
N PHE A 420 22.96 -27.21 4.86
CA PHE A 420 22.51 -27.35 6.25
C PHE A 420 22.73 -26.06 7.05
N TRP A 421 23.91 -25.44 6.92
CA TRP A 421 24.22 -24.20 7.63
C TRP A 421 23.30 -23.03 7.26
N GLN A 422 22.67 -23.04 6.08
CA GLN A 422 21.71 -22.00 5.67
C GLN A 422 20.38 -22.20 6.39
N ARG A 423 19.92 -23.44 6.49
CA ARG A 423 18.63 -23.81 7.07
C ARG A 423 18.65 -23.66 8.60
N ILE A 424 19.73 -24.07 9.25
CA ILE A 424 19.85 -23.99 10.71
C ILE A 424 19.76 -22.55 11.23
N LEU A 425 20.21 -21.55 10.46
CA LEU A 425 20.10 -20.14 10.85
C LEU A 425 18.65 -19.70 11.09
N PHE A 426 17.71 -20.17 10.27
CA PHE A 426 16.29 -19.83 10.39
C PHE A 426 15.58 -20.68 11.42
N TYR A 427 15.99 -21.94 11.57
CA TYR A 427 15.52 -22.78 12.67
C TYR A 427 15.91 -22.18 14.04
N ASP A 428 17.18 -21.83 14.23
CA ASP A 428 17.67 -21.19 15.46
C ASP A 428 16.96 -19.86 15.74
N LEU A 429 16.66 -19.08 14.69
CA LEU A 429 15.86 -17.86 14.80
C LEU A 429 14.44 -18.16 15.30
N SER A 430 13.80 -19.21 14.75
CA SER A 430 12.45 -19.59 15.17
C SER A 430 12.39 -20.08 16.62
N GLU A 431 13.39 -20.86 17.06
CA GLU A 431 13.52 -21.31 18.45
C GLU A 431 13.75 -20.11 19.39
N LYS A 432 14.63 -19.18 19.00
CA LYS A 432 14.89 -17.96 19.78
C LYS A 432 13.64 -17.11 19.98
N LEU A 433 12.77 -17.03 18.97
CA LEU A 433 11.54 -16.23 18.99
C LEU A 433 10.32 -17.03 19.46
N GLU A 434 10.46 -18.33 19.71
CA GLU A 434 9.38 -19.24 20.08
C GLU A 434 8.19 -19.23 19.10
N ILE A 435 8.50 -19.22 17.79
CA ILE A 435 7.50 -19.16 16.71
C ILE A 435 7.48 -20.45 15.87
N PRO A 436 6.35 -20.77 15.21
CA PRO A 436 6.30 -21.87 14.26
C PRO A 436 7.26 -21.67 13.08
N PHE A 437 7.99 -22.72 12.73
CA PHE A 437 8.88 -22.79 11.58
C PHE A 437 8.50 -23.94 10.65
N GLN A 438 8.48 -23.68 9.34
CA GLN A 438 8.26 -24.71 8.33
C GLN A 438 9.26 -24.55 7.18
N LEU A 439 9.85 -25.68 6.79
CA LEU A 439 10.71 -25.79 5.61
C LEU A 439 9.87 -26.22 4.40
N VAL A 440 9.63 -25.32 3.45
CA VAL A 440 8.79 -25.60 2.27
C VAL A 440 9.65 -26.16 1.14
N VAL A 441 9.50 -27.45 0.86
CA VAL A 441 10.38 -28.21 -0.03
C VAL A 441 9.77 -28.30 -1.44
N PHE A 442 10.43 -27.64 -2.39
CA PHE A 442 10.08 -27.64 -3.80
C PHE A 442 11.01 -28.57 -4.58
N SER A 443 10.43 -29.57 -5.24
CA SER A 443 11.17 -30.51 -6.08
C SER A 443 10.59 -30.58 -7.50
N ALA A 444 11.42 -30.96 -8.46
CA ALA A 444 11.00 -31.26 -9.82
C ALA A 444 12.02 -32.19 -10.49
N SER A 445 11.61 -32.92 -11.53
CA SER A 445 12.56 -33.72 -12.31
C SER A 445 13.60 -32.84 -13.00
N ARG A 446 14.81 -33.36 -13.21
CA ARG A 446 15.88 -32.63 -13.91
C ARG A 446 15.43 -32.05 -15.25
N ALA A 447 14.66 -32.82 -16.03
CA ALA A 447 14.12 -32.37 -17.31
C ALA A 447 13.18 -31.15 -17.17
N GLN A 448 12.34 -31.13 -16.13
CA GLN A 448 11.46 -29.98 -15.84
C GLN A 448 12.29 -28.76 -15.41
N LEU A 449 13.30 -28.95 -14.56
CA LEU A 449 14.18 -27.86 -14.10
C LEU A 449 14.90 -27.19 -15.28
N GLU A 450 15.55 -27.98 -16.14
CA GLU A 450 16.28 -27.48 -17.32
C GLU A 450 15.33 -26.79 -18.32
N SER A 451 14.13 -27.36 -18.55
CA SER A 451 13.12 -26.76 -19.42
C SER A 451 12.65 -25.39 -18.91
N ARG A 452 12.35 -25.28 -17.61
CA ARG A 452 11.90 -24.04 -16.98
C ARG A 452 12.97 -22.95 -17.00
N ILE A 453 14.24 -23.30 -16.76
CA ILE A 453 15.36 -22.35 -16.84
C ILE A 453 15.47 -21.78 -18.27
N ARG A 454 15.48 -22.64 -19.30
CA ARG A 454 15.55 -22.21 -20.70
C ARG A 454 14.37 -21.33 -21.13
N GLN A 455 13.17 -21.58 -20.61
CA GLN A 455 12.01 -20.73 -20.89
C GLN A 455 12.17 -19.34 -20.27
N ARG A 456 12.72 -19.24 -19.05
CA ARG A 456 12.95 -17.94 -18.39
C ARG A 456 14.02 -17.12 -19.07
N GLU A 457 15.14 -17.74 -19.45
CA GLU A 457 16.22 -17.06 -20.21
C GLU A 457 15.68 -16.42 -21.50
N LYS A 458 14.69 -17.04 -22.15
CA LYS A 458 14.01 -16.48 -23.33
C LYS A 458 13.08 -15.30 -23.01
N ASN A 459 12.49 -15.28 -21.83
CA ASN A 459 11.48 -14.28 -21.45
C ASN A 459 12.09 -13.02 -20.80
N GLY A 460 13.33 -13.07 -20.30
CA GLY A 460 14.12 -11.88 -19.92
C GLY A 460 13.62 -11.06 -18.72
N ASN A 461 12.56 -11.49 -18.02
CA ASN A 461 11.86 -10.68 -17.01
C ASN A 461 12.04 -11.14 -15.55
N ASP A 462 12.88 -12.13 -15.25
CA ASP A 462 13.10 -12.65 -13.89
C ASP A 462 14.49 -12.22 -13.35
N PRO A 463 14.61 -11.65 -12.13
CA PRO A 463 15.90 -11.29 -11.54
C PRO A 463 16.78 -12.49 -11.14
N SER A 464 16.33 -13.74 -11.34
CA SER A 464 17.12 -14.94 -11.07
C SER A 464 18.29 -15.14 -12.07
N ASP A 465 19.53 -15.19 -11.58
CA ASP A 465 20.73 -15.43 -12.41
C ASP A 465 20.97 -16.94 -12.69
N ALA A 466 19.91 -17.74 -12.78
CA ALA A 466 20.00 -19.20 -12.90
C ALA A 466 20.23 -19.65 -14.35
N THR A 467 21.36 -20.34 -14.59
CA THR A 467 21.65 -21.05 -15.85
C THR A 467 21.64 -22.58 -15.65
N THR A 468 21.78 -23.34 -16.74
CA THR A 468 21.95 -24.81 -16.65
C THR A 468 23.20 -25.23 -15.88
N GLU A 469 24.27 -24.45 -15.95
CA GLU A 469 25.52 -24.68 -15.21
C GLU A 469 25.32 -24.40 -13.71
N VAL A 470 24.60 -23.32 -13.37
CA VAL A 470 24.23 -23.01 -11.98
C VAL A 470 23.36 -24.13 -11.40
N LEU A 471 22.40 -24.65 -12.17
CA LEU A 471 21.58 -25.79 -11.72
C LEU A 471 22.43 -27.03 -11.40
N GLN A 472 23.40 -27.37 -12.26
CA GLN A 472 24.26 -28.52 -12.03
C GLN A 472 25.09 -28.35 -10.75
N LEU A 473 25.69 -27.17 -10.54
CA LEU A 473 26.41 -26.85 -9.31
C LEU A 473 25.51 -26.97 -8.08
N GLN A 474 24.28 -26.45 -8.14
CA GLN A 474 23.32 -26.54 -7.04
C GLN A 474 22.92 -27.99 -6.70
N LEU A 475 22.80 -28.86 -7.70
CA LEU A 475 22.51 -30.28 -7.48
C LEU A 475 23.69 -31.00 -6.82
N ASP A 476 24.92 -30.68 -7.24
CA ASP A 476 26.15 -31.27 -6.68
C ASP A 476 26.42 -30.78 -5.25
N GLU A 477 25.96 -29.57 -4.93
CA GLU A 477 26.10 -28.94 -3.61
C GLU A 477 24.86 -29.10 -2.71
N LEU A 478 23.86 -29.89 -3.07
CA LEU A 478 22.67 -30.07 -2.23
C LEU A 478 22.99 -30.95 -1.01
N ASP A 479 22.94 -30.38 0.20
CA ASP A 479 23.03 -31.18 1.43
C ASP A 479 21.67 -31.88 1.66
N PRO A 480 21.65 -33.18 1.98
CA PRO A 480 20.40 -33.89 2.27
C PRO A 480 19.69 -33.30 3.49
N LEU A 481 18.36 -33.45 3.54
CA LEU A 481 17.58 -33.09 4.71
C LEU A 481 17.75 -34.14 5.81
N GLY A 482 18.11 -33.69 7.02
CA GLY A 482 18.17 -34.54 8.21
C GLY A 482 16.80 -34.91 8.76
N GLU A 483 16.74 -35.89 9.67
CA GLU A 483 15.48 -36.37 10.25
C GLU A 483 14.65 -35.28 10.94
N ASN A 484 15.30 -34.35 11.65
CA ASN A 484 14.61 -33.23 12.30
C ASN A 484 14.07 -32.22 11.28
N GLU A 485 14.82 -31.96 10.21
CA GLU A 485 14.39 -31.06 9.14
C GLU A 485 13.18 -31.64 8.39
N LEU A 486 13.16 -32.96 8.19
CA LEU A 486 12.04 -33.66 7.55
C LEU A 486 10.73 -33.53 8.34
N LYS A 487 10.79 -33.58 9.68
CA LYS A 487 9.60 -33.40 10.56
C LYS A 487 9.00 -32.01 10.45
N GLN A 488 9.81 -31.00 10.12
CA GLN A 488 9.38 -29.61 9.96
C GLN A 488 9.17 -29.23 8.49
N SER A 489 9.36 -30.19 7.57
CA SER A 489 9.28 -29.93 6.15
C SER A 489 7.89 -30.23 5.60
N VAL A 490 7.47 -29.39 4.66
CA VAL A 490 6.27 -29.61 3.86
C VAL A 490 6.71 -29.74 2.40
N ALA A 491 6.61 -30.95 1.87
CA ALA A 491 6.94 -31.22 0.47
C ALA A 491 5.78 -30.80 -0.44
N ILE A 492 6.06 -29.90 -1.38
CA ILE A 492 5.08 -29.46 -2.36
C ILE A 492 4.97 -30.51 -3.47
N PRO A 493 3.77 -31.05 -3.76
CA PRO A 493 3.59 -32.09 -4.77
C PRO A 493 3.95 -31.62 -6.18
N VAL A 494 4.73 -32.43 -6.90
CA VAL A 494 5.27 -32.10 -8.23
C VAL A 494 4.24 -32.28 -9.35
N ASP A 495 3.27 -33.18 -9.15
CA ASP A 495 2.33 -33.65 -10.17
C ASP A 495 0.91 -33.05 -10.01
N GLN A 496 0.76 -32.00 -9.20
CA GLN A 496 -0.50 -31.31 -8.99
C GLN A 496 -0.38 -29.86 -9.42
N GLU A 497 -1.48 -29.31 -9.93
CA GLU A 497 -1.61 -27.87 -10.15
C GLU A 497 -1.64 -27.16 -8.80
N TRP A 498 -0.82 -26.13 -8.64
CA TRP A 498 -0.74 -25.36 -7.40
C TRP A 498 -1.73 -24.20 -7.47
N THR A 499 -2.65 -24.15 -6.51
CA THR A 499 -3.47 -22.98 -6.24
C THR A 499 -3.11 -22.40 -4.88
N THR A 500 -3.49 -21.14 -4.67
CA THR A 500 -3.32 -20.43 -3.41
C THR A 500 -3.97 -21.18 -2.25
N GLU A 501 -5.23 -21.60 -2.39
CA GLU A 501 -5.96 -22.34 -1.35
C GLU A 501 -5.28 -23.67 -1.01
N PHE A 502 -4.81 -24.39 -2.04
CA PHE A 502 -4.15 -25.67 -1.86
C PHE A 502 -2.86 -25.54 -1.04
N LEU A 503 -1.99 -24.59 -1.40
CA LEU A 503 -0.71 -24.42 -0.71
C LEU A 503 -0.91 -23.91 0.72
N VAL A 504 -1.84 -23.00 0.94
CA VAL A 504 -2.15 -22.48 2.28
C VAL A 504 -2.70 -23.58 3.18
N GLN A 505 -3.65 -24.39 2.69
CA GLN A 505 -4.20 -25.51 3.45
C GLN A 505 -3.12 -26.53 3.82
N LEU A 506 -2.26 -26.87 2.86
CA LEU A 506 -1.17 -27.81 3.06
C LEU A 506 -0.21 -27.36 4.19
N LEU A 507 0.09 -26.06 4.26
CA LEU A 507 0.92 -25.50 5.33
C LEU A 507 0.19 -25.43 6.68
N GLN A 508 -1.12 -25.16 6.68
CA GLN A 508 -1.92 -25.14 7.90
C GLN A 508 -2.01 -26.53 8.54
N ASP A 509 -2.32 -27.55 7.76
CA ASP A 509 -2.42 -28.94 8.23
C ASP A 509 -1.10 -29.42 8.85
N ALA A 510 0.04 -29.07 8.22
CA ALA A 510 1.35 -29.41 8.75
C ALA A 510 1.70 -28.65 10.04
N GLY A 511 1.17 -27.43 10.21
CA GLY A 511 1.40 -26.60 11.41
C GLY A 511 0.67 -27.14 12.65
N ASP A 512 -0.55 -27.63 12.48
CA ASP A 512 -1.39 -28.16 13.57
C ASP A 512 -0.90 -29.52 14.08
N HIS A 513 -0.20 -30.29 13.26
CA HIS A 513 0.44 -31.56 13.66
C HIS A 513 1.81 -31.40 14.32
N SER A 514 2.34 -30.17 14.37
CA SER A 514 3.68 -29.86 14.89
C SER A 514 3.67 -29.20 16.28
N GLN A 515 2.49 -28.94 16.86
CA GLN A 515 2.36 -28.52 18.26
C GLN A 515 2.19 -29.74 19.17
N PRO A 516 3.00 -29.88 20.25
CA PRO A 516 2.94 -31.02 21.16
C PRO A 516 1.66 -31.12 21.99
#